data_AF-A0A7Y5KAT1-F1
#
_entry.id   AF-A0A7Y5KAT1-F1
#
_cell.length_a   1.000
_cell.length_b   1.000
_cell.length_c   1.000
_cell.angle_alpha   90.00
_cell.angle_beta   90.00
_cell.angle_gamma   90.00
#
_symmetry.space_group_name_H-M   'P 1'
#
loop_
_entity.id
_entity.type
_entity.pdbx_description
1 polymer ?
#
loop_
_entity_poly.entity_id
_entity_poly.type
_entity_poly.pdbx_seq_one_letter_code
_entity_poly.pdbx_strand_id
1 'polypeptide(L)'
;MINMKEVSLLNMHKILRFALLLLSLPLHASAQSISGAWPALHPETGRPNIRNYSPKEYGAMPQNWAIIQDQRGVMYFGNWNGVLEYDGVTWRLIPTPNKSGVRSFAMDEHGRLYVGAVGDLGYLAPDSLGQLQFVSLLDHVAQEGRGFNEVWYTYATSQGVYFGTDRMLLRWDGSRMRSWKASTLFSRLFMVRDRIFLRQWDVG
;
A
#
# COMPACT_ATOMS: atom_id res chain seq x y z
N MET A 1 -23.88 27.37 8.19
CA MET A 1 -23.41 27.04 9.56
C MET A 1 -24.57 26.37 10.27
N ILE A 2 -24.50 25.05 10.47
CA ILE A 2 -25.57 24.25 11.09
C ILE A 2 -25.12 23.86 12.50
N ASN A 3 -25.99 24.15 13.46
CA ASN A 3 -25.78 24.03 14.90
C ASN A 3 -26.00 22.58 15.35
N MET A 4 -24.97 21.93 15.89
CA MET A 4 -24.98 20.52 16.35
C MET A 4 -25.53 20.37 17.77
N LYS A 5 -26.83 20.65 18.00
CA LYS A 5 -27.45 20.40 19.31
C LYS A 5 -28.79 19.67 19.34
N GLU A 6 -29.33 19.19 18.22
CA GLU A 6 -30.60 18.43 18.25
C GLU A 6 -30.60 17.23 17.29
N VAL A 7 -29.95 16.13 17.65
CA VAL A 7 -30.36 14.77 17.25
C VAL A 7 -29.95 13.79 18.35
N SER A 8 -30.60 13.88 19.50
CA SER A 8 -30.61 12.81 20.50
C SER A 8 -31.91 13.01 21.25
N LEU A 9 -32.89 12.15 20.99
CA LEU A 9 -34.15 11.91 21.73
C LEU A 9 -35.26 11.48 20.75
N LEU A 10 -35.07 10.38 20.03
CA LEU A 10 -36.21 9.60 19.51
C LEU A 10 -35.79 8.16 19.20
N ASN A 11 -35.64 7.31 20.23
CA ASN A 11 -35.77 5.85 20.12
C ASN A 11 -35.62 5.12 21.47
N MET A 12 -36.19 5.67 22.56
CA MET A 12 -36.02 5.08 23.90
C MET A 12 -37.33 4.68 24.61
N HIS A 13 -38.41 4.41 23.87
CA HIS A 13 -39.73 4.09 24.45
C HIS A 13 -40.40 2.81 23.91
N LYS A 14 -39.61 1.82 23.44
CA LYS A 14 -40.16 0.52 22.98
C LYS A 14 -39.65 -0.75 23.70
N ILE A 15 -38.83 -0.64 24.74
CA ILE A 15 -38.20 -1.83 25.36
C ILE A 15 -38.63 -2.05 26.83
N LEU A 16 -39.49 -1.19 27.40
CA LEU A 16 -39.90 -1.30 28.81
C LEU A 16 -41.36 -1.75 28.97
N ARG A 17 -41.69 -3.00 28.60
CA ARG A 17 -42.90 -3.71 29.08
C ARG A 17 -42.60 -5.21 29.21
N PHE A 18 -42.95 -5.76 30.38
CA PHE A 18 -42.85 -7.15 30.85
C PHE A 18 -41.54 -7.59 31.55
N ALA A 19 -41.40 -7.10 32.78
CA ALA A 19 -40.89 -7.91 33.89
C ALA A 19 -42.07 -8.61 34.61
N LEU A 20 -41.75 -9.73 35.27
CA LEU A 20 -42.54 -10.53 36.23
C LEU A 20 -43.49 -11.62 35.68
N LEU A 21 -42.98 -12.85 35.67
CA LEU A 21 -43.66 -14.04 36.18
C LEU A 21 -42.61 -15.05 36.67
N LEU A 22 -42.36 -15.03 37.98
CA LEU A 22 -41.61 -16.05 38.71
C LEU A 22 -42.56 -17.22 39.00
N LEU A 23 -42.27 -18.39 38.43
CA LEU A 23 -42.88 -19.65 38.83
C LEU A 23 -41.77 -20.67 39.08
N SER A 24 -41.76 -21.13 40.33
CA SER A 24 -40.87 -22.11 40.95
C SER A 24 -40.82 -23.44 40.19
N LEU A 25 -39.64 -23.81 39.70
CA LEU A 25 -39.29 -25.19 39.35
C LEU A 25 -38.01 -25.54 40.11
N PRO A 26 -37.98 -26.64 40.89
CA PRO A 26 -36.77 -27.07 41.58
C PRO A 26 -35.71 -27.47 40.54
N LEU A 27 -34.61 -26.72 40.51
CA LEU A 27 -33.39 -27.07 39.77
C LEU A 27 -32.87 -28.42 40.27
N HIS A 28 -33.18 -29.49 39.54
CA HIS A 28 -32.38 -30.70 39.59
C HIS A 28 -31.29 -30.56 38.53
N ALA A 29 -30.26 -29.77 38.84
CA ALA A 29 -29.05 -29.74 38.05
C ALA A 29 -28.28 -31.04 38.33
N SER A 30 -28.61 -32.12 37.61
CA SER A 30 -27.67 -33.23 37.48
C SER A 30 -26.49 -32.70 36.67
N ALA A 31 -25.38 -32.40 37.34
CA ALA A 31 -24.11 -32.13 36.69
C ALA A 31 -23.67 -33.43 36.01
N GLN A 32 -24.11 -33.65 34.77
CA GLN A 32 -23.46 -34.62 33.92
C GLN A 32 -22.08 -34.02 33.60
N SER A 33 -21.04 -34.61 34.18
CA SER A 33 -19.68 -34.35 33.75
C SER A 33 -19.59 -34.77 32.28
N ILE A 34 -19.70 -33.81 31.37
CA ILE A 34 -19.32 -34.03 29.98
C ILE A 34 -17.81 -34.25 30.02
N SER A 35 -17.38 -35.51 30.14
CA SER A 35 -16.02 -35.93 29.83
C SER A 35 -15.86 -35.94 28.30
N GLY A 36 -16.17 -34.82 27.68
CA GLY A 36 -15.86 -34.55 26.29
C GLY A 36 -14.50 -33.92 26.28
N ALA A 37 -13.47 -34.71 25.98
CA ALA A 37 -12.22 -34.12 25.52
C ALA A 37 -12.58 -33.20 24.35
N TRP A 38 -12.30 -31.89 24.48
CA TRP A 38 -12.37 -30.98 23.35
C TRP A 38 -11.61 -31.64 22.19
N PRO A 39 -12.16 -31.74 20.97
CA PRO A 39 -11.38 -32.22 19.86
C PRO A 39 -10.14 -31.34 19.79
N ALA A 40 -8.96 -31.94 19.97
CA ALA A 40 -7.72 -31.20 19.81
C ALA A 40 -7.75 -30.67 18.37
N LEU A 41 -7.81 -29.35 18.23
CA LEU A 41 -7.67 -28.72 16.91
C LEU A 41 -6.39 -29.28 16.30
N HIS A 42 -6.46 -29.72 15.03
CA HIS A 42 -5.27 -30.17 14.32
C HIS A 42 -4.18 -29.08 14.47
N PRO A 43 -2.90 -29.43 14.68
CA PRO A 43 -1.83 -28.46 14.95
C PRO A 43 -1.70 -27.33 13.91
N GLU A 44 -2.27 -27.53 12.73
CA GLU A 44 -2.27 -26.59 11.60
C GLU A 44 -3.58 -25.77 11.48
N THR A 45 -4.61 -26.08 12.28
CA THR A 45 -5.85 -25.29 12.30
C THR A 45 -5.53 -23.91 12.85
N GLY A 46 -5.63 -22.89 11.99
CA GLY A 46 -5.38 -21.49 12.36
C GLY A 46 -3.93 -21.02 12.23
N ARG A 47 -3.03 -21.82 11.60
CA ARG A 47 -1.68 -21.34 11.24
C ARG A 47 -1.66 -20.93 9.76
N PRO A 48 -1.35 -19.67 9.41
CA PRO A 48 -1.18 -19.29 8.02
C PRO A 48 0.00 -20.07 7.42
N ASN A 49 -0.14 -20.49 6.16
CA ASN A 49 0.97 -21.07 5.42
C ASN A 49 1.98 -19.94 5.10
N ILE A 50 3.09 -19.91 5.82
CA ILE A 50 4.14 -18.91 5.66
C ILE A 50 5.30 -19.55 4.90
N ARG A 51 5.65 -18.96 3.76
CA ARG A 51 6.87 -19.28 3.03
C ARG A 51 7.83 -18.09 3.09
N ASN A 52 9.08 -18.37 3.43
CA ASN A 52 10.15 -17.39 3.43
C ASN A 52 10.98 -17.54 2.15
N TYR A 53 11.44 -16.42 1.59
CA TYR A 53 12.36 -16.37 0.46
C TYR A 53 13.61 -15.60 0.88
N SER A 54 14.75 -16.26 0.83
CA SER A 54 16.03 -15.67 1.20
C SER A 54 16.60 -14.80 0.07
N PRO A 55 17.51 -13.85 0.38
CA PRO A 55 18.22 -13.05 -0.63
C PRO A 55 18.95 -13.88 -1.67
N LYS A 56 19.40 -15.08 -1.29
CA LYS A 56 20.02 -16.04 -2.21
C LYS A 56 19.01 -16.61 -3.21
N GLU A 57 17.76 -16.83 -2.81
CA GLU A 57 16.71 -17.37 -3.70
C GLU A 57 16.25 -16.35 -4.73
N TYR A 58 16.05 -15.09 -4.34
CA TYR A 58 15.63 -14.05 -5.29
C TYR A 58 16.80 -13.29 -5.94
N GLY A 59 18.04 -13.57 -5.55
CA GLY A 59 19.25 -13.10 -6.22
C GLY A 59 19.53 -11.59 -6.10
N ALA A 60 19.10 -10.94 -5.02
CA ALA A 60 19.30 -9.50 -4.81
C ALA A 60 19.54 -9.15 -3.33
N MET A 61 19.68 -7.86 -3.02
CA MET A 61 19.95 -7.36 -1.67
C MET A 61 18.83 -7.73 -0.66
N PRO A 62 19.15 -7.88 0.64
CA PRO A 62 18.18 -8.33 1.66
C PRO A 62 17.05 -7.35 1.95
N GLN A 63 17.19 -6.07 1.61
CA GLN A 63 16.22 -5.04 1.98
C GLN A 63 15.25 -4.75 0.83
N ASN A 64 13.96 -4.89 1.14
CA ASN A 64 12.84 -4.57 0.27
C ASN A 64 11.99 -3.46 0.92
N TRP A 65 11.62 -2.44 0.16
CA TRP A 65 11.00 -1.20 0.65
C TRP A 65 9.52 -1.07 0.31
N ALA A 66 9.12 -1.62 -0.83
CA ALA A 66 7.76 -1.52 -1.33
C ALA A 66 7.31 -2.86 -1.90
N ILE A 67 6.01 -3.08 -1.90
CA ILE A 67 5.37 -4.25 -2.49
C ILE A 67 4.10 -3.82 -3.21
N ILE A 68 3.82 -4.41 -4.37
CA ILE A 68 2.56 -4.25 -5.09
C ILE A 68 2.26 -5.53 -5.87
N GLN A 69 0.98 -5.87 -6.01
CA GLN A 69 0.51 -6.96 -6.85
C GLN A 69 -0.17 -6.36 -8.08
N ASP A 70 0.10 -6.89 -9.27
CA ASP A 70 -0.63 -6.50 -10.47
C ASP A 70 -1.94 -7.30 -10.65
N GLN A 71 -2.72 -6.95 -11.67
CA GLN A 71 -4.00 -7.61 -11.98
C GLN A 71 -3.86 -9.07 -12.40
N ARG A 72 -2.66 -9.53 -12.78
CA ARG A 72 -2.34 -10.91 -13.16
C ARG A 72 -1.95 -11.76 -11.94
N GLY A 73 -1.81 -11.13 -10.77
CA GLY A 73 -1.36 -11.76 -9.54
C GLY A 73 0.16 -11.77 -9.36
N VAL A 74 0.92 -11.17 -10.29
CA VAL A 74 2.38 -11.07 -10.21
C VAL A 74 2.75 -10.06 -9.13
N MET A 75 3.71 -10.43 -8.29
CA MET A 75 4.17 -9.60 -7.18
C MET A 75 5.42 -8.83 -7.58
N TYR A 76 5.47 -7.55 -7.22
CA TYR A 76 6.61 -6.67 -7.43
C TYR A 76 7.12 -6.14 -6.12
N PHE A 77 8.44 -6.14 -5.94
CA PHE A 77 9.10 -5.67 -4.73
C PHE A 77 10.16 -4.61 -5.07
N GLY A 78 10.14 -3.51 -4.33
CA GLY A 78 11.13 -2.45 -4.46
C GLY A 78 12.37 -2.84 -3.69
N ASN A 79 13.45 -3.14 -4.38
CA ASN A 79 14.71 -3.61 -3.80
C ASN A 79 15.83 -2.59 -4.04
N TRP A 80 16.93 -2.67 -3.29
CA TRP A 80 18.12 -1.86 -3.57
C TRP A 80 18.74 -2.06 -4.95
N ASN A 81 18.52 -3.22 -5.58
CA ASN A 81 19.04 -3.50 -6.92
C ASN A 81 18.07 -3.13 -8.06
N GLY A 82 16.83 -2.72 -7.76
CA GLY A 82 15.80 -2.45 -8.76
C GLY A 82 14.44 -3.00 -8.35
N VAL A 83 13.61 -3.34 -9.34
CA VAL A 83 12.32 -4.02 -9.11
C VAL A 83 12.53 -5.52 -9.18
N LEU A 84 12.12 -6.25 -8.14
CA LEU A 84 12.00 -7.71 -8.20
C LEU A 84 10.59 -8.08 -8.65
N GLU A 85 10.47 -8.89 -9.69
CA GLU A 85 9.23 -9.47 -10.19
C GLU A 85 9.16 -10.95 -9.76
N TYR A 86 8.01 -11.36 -9.25
CA TYR A 86 7.77 -12.73 -8.78
C TYR A 86 6.42 -13.25 -9.28
N ASP A 87 6.46 -14.32 -10.08
CA ASP A 87 5.28 -14.93 -10.72
C ASP A 87 4.61 -16.05 -9.88
N GLY A 88 5.11 -16.30 -8.66
CA GLY A 88 4.70 -17.44 -7.82
C GLY A 88 5.66 -18.63 -7.87
N VAL A 89 6.62 -18.65 -8.80
CA VAL A 89 7.63 -19.71 -8.96
C VAL A 89 9.03 -19.12 -9.10
N THR A 90 9.21 -18.14 -9.98
CA THR A 90 10.49 -17.57 -10.40
C THR A 90 10.61 -16.10 -10.03
N TRP A 91 11.85 -15.68 -9.75
CA TRP A 91 12.20 -14.30 -9.46
C TRP A 91 13.00 -13.71 -10.62
N ARG A 92 12.70 -12.47 -10.99
CA ARG A 92 13.43 -11.71 -12.01
C ARG A 92 13.74 -10.30 -11.50
N LEU A 93 14.96 -9.83 -11.73
CA LEU A 93 15.35 -8.45 -11.45
C LEU A 93 15.15 -7.58 -12.70
N ILE A 94 14.44 -6.46 -12.54
CA ILE A 94 14.31 -5.39 -13.51
C ILE A 94 15.11 -4.19 -12.97
N PRO A 95 16.31 -3.90 -13.52
CA PRO A 95 17.15 -2.82 -13.02
C PRO A 95 16.56 -1.46 -13.39
N THR A 96 16.75 -0.46 -12.53
CA THR A 96 16.57 0.93 -12.94
C THR A 96 17.75 1.36 -13.85
N PRO A 97 17.60 2.37 -14.72
CA PRO A 97 18.66 2.84 -15.61
C PRO A 97 19.94 3.22 -14.87
N ASN A 98 19.81 3.82 -13.69
CA ASN A 98 20.93 4.20 -12.83
C ASN A 98 21.31 3.12 -11.79
N LYS A 99 20.77 1.89 -11.88
CA LYS A 99 21.06 0.74 -10.99
C LYS A 99 20.90 1.07 -9.51
N SER A 100 19.80 1.74 -9.19
CA SER A 100 19.50 2.28 -7.88
C SER A 100 18.35 1.55 -7.20
N GLY A 101 18.14 1.88 -5.91
CA GLY A 101 17.08 1.28 -5.12
C GLY A 101 15.70 1.82 -5.47
N VAL A 102 14.70 0.94 -5.44
CA VAL A 102 13.30 1.29 -5.59
C VAL A 102 12.67 1.51 -4.22
N ARG A 103 11.83 2.54 -4.11
CA ARG A 103 11.24 3.01 -2.84
C ARG A 103 9.73 2.94 -2.79
N SER A 104 9.07 3.13 -3.92
CA SER A 104 7.62 3.21 -3.94
C SER A 104 7.05 2.75 -5.28
N PHE A 105 5.79 2.30 -5.23
CA PHE A 105 5.02 1.91 -6.40
C PHE A 105 3.64 2.55 -6.37
N ALA A 106 3.05 2.72 -7.55
CA ALA A 106 1.61 2.85 -7.72
C ALA A 106 1.18 2.12 -8.97
N MET A 107 -0.07 1.71 -9.03
CA MET A 107 -0.69 1.19 -10.24
C MET A 107 -1.85 2.09 -10.62
N ASP A 108 -1.92 2.49 -11.88
CA ASP A 108 -3.05 3.26 -12.39
C ASP A 108 -4.26 2.35 -12.71
N GLU A 109 -5.37 2.97 -13.12
CA GLU A 109 -6.60 2.26 -13.48
C GLU A 109 -6.45 1.36 -14.72
N HIS A 110 -5.41 1.56 -15.53
CA HIS A 110 -5.09 0.76 -16.70
C HIS A 110 -4.10 -0.38 -16.41
N GLY A 111 -3.71 -0.55 -15.15
CA GLY A 111 -2.78 -1.60 -14.73
C GLY A 111 -1.30 -1.27 -15.00
N ARG A 112 -0.96 -0.03 -15.36
CA ARG A 112 0.44 0.38 -15.51
C ARG A 112 1.06 0.57 -14.14
N LEU A 113 2.20 -0.08 -13.92
CA LEU A 113 2.96 0.01 -12.68
C LEU A 113 3.98 1.15 -12.78
N TYR A 114 3.82 2.16 -11.94
CA TYR A 114 4.72 3.28 -11.76
C TYR A 114 5.69 3.03 -10.62
N VAL A 115 6.92 3.51 -10.78
CA VAL A 115 8.04 3.22 -9.91
C VAL A 115 8.73 4.51 -9.47
N GLY A 116 8.83 4.71 -8.16
CA GLY A 116 9.71 5.71 -7.55
C GLY A 116 11.01 5.06 -7.10
N ALA A 117 12.14 5.60 -7.54
CA ALA A 117 13.48 5.08 -7.24
C ALA A 117 14.42 6.17 -6.71
N VAL A 118 15.65 5.79 -6.37
CA VAL A 118 16.70 6.74 -6.01
C VAL A 118 17.21 7.41 -7.29
N GLY A 119 17.06 8.71 -7.40
CA GLY A 119 17.51 9.53 -8.53
C GLY A 119 16.77 9.27 -9.84
N ASP A 120 15.66 8.52 -9.82
CA ASP A 120 14.86 8.22 -11.01
C ASP A 120 13.39 8.01 -10.63
N LEU A 121 12.51 8.16 -11.61
CA LEU A 121 11.08 7.87 -11.52
C LEU A 121 10.57 7.47 -12.89
N GLY A 122 9.62 6.56 -12.95
CA GLY A 122 9.20 5.98 -14.21
C GLY A 122 8.03 5.02 -14.09
N TYR A 123 7.93 4.14 -15.07
CA TYR A 123 6.96 3.05 -15.10
C TYR A 123 7.56 1.80 -15.74
N LEU A 124 6.91 0.66 -15.53
CA LEU A 124 7.23 -0.57 -16.23
C LEU A 124 6.40 -0.67 -17.50
N ALA A 125 7.05 -1.04 -18.60
CA ALA A 125 6.40 -1.33 -19.87
C ALA A 125 7.03 -2.56 -20.54
N PRO A 126 6.25 -3.35 -21.29
CA PRO A 126 6.78 -4.49 -22.00
C PRO A 126 7.71 -4.04 -23.14
N ASP A 127 8.80 -4.78 -23.33
CA ASP A 127 9.57 -4.75 -24.56
C ASP A 127 8.87 -5.52 -25.69
N SER A 128 9.54 -5.69 -26.83
CA SER A 128 9.01 -6.40 -28.00
C SER A 128 8.72 -7.89 -27.74
N LEU A 129 9.26 -8.45 -26.65
CA LEU A 129 9.03 -9.84 -26.22
C LEU A 129 8.00 -9.93 -25.09
N GLY A 130 7.43 -8.80 -24.66
CA GLY A 130 6.47 -8.74 -23.56
C GLY A 130 7.10 -8.69 -22.17
N GLN A 131 8.43 -8.63 -22.06
CA GLN A 131 9.10 -8.55 -20.76
C GLN A 131 9.08 -7.12 -20.25
N LEU A 132 8.64 -6.93 -19.00
CA LEU A 132 8.62 -5.60 -18.41
C LEU A 132 10.05 -5.06 -18.21
N GLN A 133 10.24 -3.83 -18.66
CA GLN A 133 11.44 -3.02 -18.52
C GLN A 133 11.09 -1.69 -17.83
N PHE A 134 12.05 -1.12 -17.12
CA PHE A 134 11.90 0.22 -16.56
C PHE A 134 12.04 1.28 -17.64
N VAL A 135 11.04 2.16 -17.75
CA VAL A 135 11.06 3.34 -18.62
C VAL A 135 11.15 4.58 -17.73
N SER A 136 12.29 5.27 -17.81
CA SER A 136 12.52 6.50 -17.05
C SER A 136 11.71 7.66 -17.62
N LEU A 137 11.18 8.46 -16.70
CA LEU A 137 10.55 9.75 -16.97
C LEU A 137 11.47 10.92 -16.58
N LEU A 138 12.73 10.66 -16.21
CA LEU A 138 13.66 11.69 -15.73
C LEU A 138 13.88 12.79 -16.77
N ASP A 139 13.86 12.45 -18.06
CA ASP A 139 14.01 13.43 -19.15
C ASP A 139 12.82 14.38 -19.29
N HIS A 140 11.65 14.00 -18.75
CA HIS A 140 10.50 14.90 -18.67
C HIS A 140 10.57 15.84 -17.48
N VAL A 141 11.49 15.63 -16.53
CA VAL A 141 11.73 16.56 -15.42
C VAL A 141 12.64 17.68 -15.91
N ALA A 142 12.26 18.93 -15.61
CA ALA A 142 13.10 20.10 -15.89
C ALA A 142 14.49 19.96 -15.27
N GLN A 143 15.53 20.43 -15.96
CA GLN A 143 16.94 20.13 -15.62
C GLN A 143 17.28 20.56 -14.17
N GLU A 144 16.79 21.72 -13.75
CA GLU A 144 16.94 22.27 -12.39
C GLU A 144 16.19 21.47 -11.30
N GLY A 145 15.36 20.51 -11.72
CA GLY A 145 14.61 19.61 -10.86
C GLY A 145 15.11 18.17 -10.88
N ARG A 146 16.14 17.81 -11.65
CA ARG A 146 16.63 16.42 -11.77
C ARG A 146 17.50 15.95 -10.59
N GLY A 147 17.91 16.86 -9.71
CA GLY A 147 18.79 16.56 -8.56
C GLY A 147 18.08 16.05 -7.30
N PHE A 148 16.91 15.40 -7.42
CA PHE A 148 16.25 14.77 -6.27
C PHE A 148 16.89 13.42 -5.96
N ASN A 149 16.83 13.02 -4.68
CA ASN A 149 17.39 11.75 -4.23
C ASN A 149 16.31 10.67 -4.23
N GLU A 150 15.58 10.53 -3.13
CA GLU A 150 14.67 9.41 -2.90
C GLU A 150 13.22 9.77 -3.29
N VAL A 151 12.59 8.95 -4.13
CA VAL A 151 11.14 9.04 -4.41
C VAL A 151 10.37 8.16 -3.43
N TRP A 152 10.16 8.70 -2.23
CA TRP A 152 9.53 8.00 -1.10
C TRP A 152 8.09 7.58 -1.31
N TYR A 153 7.34 8.33 -2.12
CA TYR A 153 5.90 8.11 -2.31
C TYR A 153 5.54 8.14 -3.78
N THR A 154 4.73 7.19 -4.22
CA THR A 154 4.11 7.20 -5.55
C THR A 154 2.61 6.97 -5.38
N TYR A 155 1.79 7.82 -5.98
CA TYR A 155 0.33 7.70 -5.94
C TYR A 155 -0.28 7.97 -7.32
N ALA A 156 -1.09 7.04 -7.81
CA ALA A 156 -1.89 7.24 -9.00
C ALA A 156 -3.24 7.86 -8.63
N THR A 157 -3.67 8.85 -9.41
CA THR A 157 -4.94 9.57 -9.26
C THR A 157 -5.61 9.75 -10.63
N SER A 158 -6.86 10.21 -10.67
CA SER A 158 -7.53 10.59 -11.92
C SER A 158 -6.84 11.75 -12.66
N GLN A 159 -6.03 12.52 -11.94
CA GLN A 159 -5.23 13.63 -12.47
C GLN A 159 -3.87 13.13 -13.01
N GLY A 160 -3.50 11.88 -12.78
CA GLY A 160 -2.18 11.33 -13.14
C GLY A 160 -1.40 10.88 -11.92
N VAL A 161 -0.10 10.68 -12.10
CA VAL A 161 0.75 10.01 -11.10
C VAL A 161 1.64 11.01 -10.40
N TYR A 162 1.58 11.00 -9.07
CA TYR A 162 2.36 11.84 -8.20
C TYR A 162 3.55 11.06 -7.64
N PHE A 163 4.74 11.65 -7.77
CA PHE A 163 6.00 11.19 -7.20
C PHE A 163 6.46 12.19 -6.14
N GLY A 164 6.51 11.75 -4.89
CA GLY A 164 6.90 12.56 -3.75
C GLY A 164 8.32 12.28 -3.31
N THR A 165 9.13 13.33 -3.25
CA THR A 165 10.46 13.34 -2.62
C THR A 165 10.43 14.21 -1.37
N ASP A 166 11.56 14.34 -0.68
CA ASP A 166 11.73 15.26 0.45
C ASP A 166 11.77 16.74 0.02
N ARG A 167 12.04 17.02 -1.26
CA ARG A 167 12.24 18.38 -1.79
C ARG A 167 11.23 18.78 -2.86
N MET A 168 10.57 17.81 -3.47
CA MET A 168 9.72 18.03 -4.64
C MET A 168 8.51 17.11 -4.64
N LEU A 169 7.41 17.63 -5.12
CA LEU A 169 6.29 16.84 -5.62
C LEU A 169 6.33 16.95 -7.14
N LEU A 170 6.33 15.82 -7.82
CA LEU A 170 6.25 15.76 -9.27
C LEU A 170 4.95 15.08 -9.67
N ARG A 171 4.27 15.58 -10.70
CA ARG A 171 3.07 14.97 -11.28
C ARG A 171 3.30 14.70 -12.75
N TRP A 172 3.14 13.44 -13.14
CA TRP A 172 3.09 12.99 -14.51
C TRP A 172 1.62 12.88 -14.97
N ASP A 173 1.25 13.59 -16.05
CA ASP A 173 -0.09 13.55 -16.62
C ASP A 173 -0.26 12.57 -17.80
N GLY A 174 0.78 11.79 -18.12
CA GLY A 174 0.84 10.95 -19.32
C GLY A 174 1.67 11.57 -20.45
N SER A 175 1.97 12.86 -20.38
CA SER A 175 2.71 13.60 -21.42
C SER A 175 3.75 14.57 -20.88
N ARG A 176 3.47 15.22 -19.74
CA ARG A 176 4.28 16.29 -19.16
C ARG A 176 4.50 16.05 -17.68
N MET A 177 5.67 16.46 -17.20
CA MET A 177 5.96 16.54 -15.78
C MET A 177 5.69 17.95 -15.28
N ARG A 178 4.84 18.06 -14.26
CA ARG A 178 4.71 19.29 -13.45
C ARG A 178 5.41 19.08 -12.12
N SER A 179 6.10 20.10 -11.63
CA SER A 179 6.88 20.01 -10.39
C SER A 179 6.56 21.16 -9.43
N TRP A 180 6.54 20.86 -8.14
CA TRP A 180 6.44 21.82 -7.05
C TRP A 180 7.60 21.59 -6.07
N LYS A 181 8.37 22.64 -5.78
CA LYS A 181 9.48 22.58 -4.82
C LYS A 181 8.97 22.88 -3.41
N ALA A 182 9.47 22.16 -2.42
CA ALA A 182 9.26 22.49 -1.02
C ALA A 182 9.97 23.82 -0.69
N SER A 183 9.38 24.65 0.17
CA SER A 183 10.12 25.81 0.72
C SER A 183 11.07 25.41 1.86
N THR A 184 10.82 24.26 2.50
CA THR A 184 11.68 23.60 3.49
C THR A 184 11.90 22.15 3.07
N LEU A 185 11.22 21.18 3.71
CA LEU A 185 11.24 19.76 3.36
C LEU A 185 9.84 19.17 3.51
N PHE A 186 9.46 18.34 2.54
CA PHE A 186 8.31 17.47 2.66
C PHE A 186 8.61 16.31 3.61
N SER A 187 7.64 16.01 4.47
CA SER A 187 7.78 14.99 5.51
C SER A 187 6.92 13.76 5.27
N ARG A 188 5.69 13.97 4.79
CA ARG A 188 4.74 12.90 4.51
C ARG A 188 3.84 13.32 3.35
N LEU A 189 3.66 12.40 2.42
CA LEU A 189 2.65 12.46 1.37
C LEU A 189 1.63 11.34 1.63
N PHE A 190 0.34 11.63 1.49
CA PHE A 190 -0.70 10.61 1.57
C PHE A 190 -1.88 10.99 0.67
N MET A 191 -2.67 9.99 0.30
CA MET A 191 -3.81 10.15 -0.58
C MET A 191 -5.12 9.84 0.14
N VAL A 192 -6.14 10.69 -0.04
CA VAL A 192 -7.51 10.42 0.41
C VAL A 192 -8.48 10.78 -0.70
N ARG A 193 -9.28 9.81 -1.16
CA ARG A 193 -10.32 10.00 -2.19
C ARG A 193 -9.81 10.80 -3.39
N ASP A 194 -8.71 10.35 -3.98
CA ASP A 194 -8.08 10.93 -5.18
C ASP A 194 -7.40 12.29 -4.98
N ARG A 195 -7.27 12.75 -3.72
CA ARG A 195 -6.57 14.00 -3.38
C ARG A 195 -5.28 13.70 -2.65
N ILE A 196 -4.21 14.36 -3.08
CA ILE A 196 -2.90 14.30 -2.46
C ILE A 196 -2.79 15.36 -1.38
N PHE A 197 -2.42 14.92 -0.18
CA PHE A 197 -2.10 15.76 0.95
C PHE A 197 -0.61 15.65 1.24
N LEU A 198 0.02 16.80 1.47
CA LEU A 198 1.44 16.90 1.69
C LEU A 198 1.70 17.74 2.91
N ARG A 199 2.48 17.18 3.84
CA ARG A 199 2.96 17.91 5.02
C ARG A 199 4.37 18.40 4.77
N GLN A 200 4.58 19.69 4.98
CA GLN A 200 5.88 20.32 4.92
C GLN A 200 6.31 20.77 6.33
N TRP A 201 7.60 20.65 6.65
CA TRP A 201 8.12 21.12 7.93
C TRP A 201 8.05 22.64 8.03
N ASP A 202 7.75 23.15 9.23
CA ASP A 202 7.74 24.59 9.56
C ASP A 202 6.78 25.44 8.69
N VAL A 203 5.84 24.79 8.02
CA VAL A 203 4.79 25.42 7.21
C VAL A 203 3.47 24.74 7.54
N GLY A 204 2.68 25.39 8.39
CA GLY A 204 1.36 24.90 8.85
C GLY A 204 1.45 24.05 10.10
#